data_AF-A0A537W8L9-F1
#
_entry.id   AF-A0A537W8L9-F1
#
_cell.length_a   1.000
_cell.length_b   1.000
_cell.length_c   1.000
_cell.angle_alpha   90.00
_cell.angle_beta   90.00
_cell.angle_gamma   90.00
#
_symmetry.space_group_name_H-M   'P 1'
#
loop_
_entity.id
_entity.type
_entity.pdbx_description
1 polymer ?
#
loop_
_entity_poly.entity_id
_entity_poly.type
_entity_poly.pdbx_seq_one_letter_code
_entity_poly.pdbx_strand_id
1 'polypeptide(L)'
;MKPRITAAAGLVCAVVVLGTFMLFVGGNGRAQIVHTCSATDRQFIDNAQLNMAALSSMSEDYLRGDAKADEVLRTTHDALTGIRSTGPSDPSLSKTRAILSAMFVEYDKAIRAHTKHTDPGRYMYRAYGLANFAHDVLAQAQGPLKQRGCDITPLL
;
A
#
# COMPACT_ATOMS: atom_id res chain seq x y z
N MET A 1 -14.21 -21.16 -75.80
CA MET A 1 -13.88 -22.24 -74.83
C MET A 1 -14.20 -21.73 -73.43
N LYS A 2 -14.98 -22.47 -72.64
CA LYS A 2 -15.49 -22.08 -71.31
C LYS A 2 -14.62 -22.77 -70.24
N PRO A 3 -14.04 -22.09 -69.24
CA PRO A 3 -13.52 -22.77 -68.08
C PRO A 3 -14.62 -22.92 -67.02
N ARG A 4 -14.74 -24.16 -66.55
CA ARG A 4 -15.60 -24.60 -65.45
C ARG A 4 -14.90 -24.29 -64.13
N ILE A 5 -15.69 -23.89 -63.14
CA ILE A 5 -15.29 -23.66 -61.75
C ILE A 5 -15.05 -25.02 -61.09
N THR A 6 -13.95 -25.18 -60.36
CA THR A 6 -13.87 -26.15 -59.26
C THR A 6 -13.25 -25.47 -58.05
N ALA A 7 -14.13 -25.24 -57.08
CA ALA A 7 -13.84 -24.78 -55.74
C ALA A 7 -13.14 -25.87 -54.91
N ALA A 8 -12.38 -25.44 -53.90
CA ALA A 8 -12.08 -26.10 -52.62
C ALA A 8 -10.58 -26.06 -52.26
N ALA A 9 -10.15 -24.95 -51.67
CA ALA A 9 -9.07 -24.88 -50.66
C ALA A 9 -8.87 -23.40 -50.26
N GLY A 10 -9.78 -22.87 -49.45
CA GLY A 10 -9.71 -21.45 -49.05
C GLY A 10 -10.36 -21.20 -47.70
N LEU A 11 -10.18 -22.10 -46.73
CA LEU A 11 -10.78 -21.98 -45.40
C LEU A 11 -9.83 -22.37 -44.27
N VAL A 12 -8.59 -21.88 -44.31
CA VAL A 12 -7.65 -22.08 -43.18
C VAL A 12 -6.99 -20.78 -42.69
N CYS A 13 -7.07 -19.66 -43.41
CA CYS A 13 -6.31 -18.45 -43.01
C CYS A 13 -7.09 -17.39 -42.21
N ALA A 14 -8.39 -17.54 -41.96
CA ALA A 14 -9.18 -16.46 -41.35
C ALA A 14 -9.17 -16.41 -39.80
N VAL A 15 -8.69 -17.46 -39.11
CA VAL A 15 -8.74 -17.50 -37.63
C VAL A 15 -7.47 -16.94 -36.97
N VAL A 16 -6.35 -16.85 -37.68
CA VAL A 16 -5.06 -16.43 -37.08
C VAL A 16 -4.85 -14.91 -37.09
N VAL A 17 -5.54 -14.17 -37.96
CA VAL A 17 -5.37 -12.71 -38.08
C VAL A 17 -6.17 -11.92 -37.03
N LEU A 18 -7.26 -12.49 -36.49
CA LEU A 18 -8.05 -11.83 -35.43
C LEU A 18 -7.46 -12.00 -34.02
N GLY A 19 -6.61 -13.02 -33.80
CA GLY A 19 -6.02 -13.30 -32.49
C GLY A 19 -4.78 -12.46 -32.16
N THR A 20 -4.08 -11.95 -33.18
CA THR A 20 -2.79 -11.25 -33.00
C THR A 20 -2.92 -9.75 -32.76
N PHE A 21 -4.09 -9.14 -33.02
CA PHE A 21 -4.31 -7.71 -32.76
C PHE A 21 -4.70 -7.39 -31.31
N MET A 22 -5.18 -8.36 -30.53
CA MET A 22 -5.54 -8.10 -29.12
C MET A 22 -4.35 -8.07 -28.16
N LEU A 23 -3.15 -8.49 -28.59
CA LEU A 23 -1.96 -8.49 -27.75
C LEU A 23 -1.16 -7.17 -27.79
N PHE A 24 -1.56 -6.21 -28.63
CA PHE A 24 -0.87 -4.91 -28.76
C PHE A 24 -1.65 -3.72 -28.19
N VAL A 25 -2.78 -3.93 -27.53
CA VAL A 25 -3.40 -2.90 -26.68
C VAL A 25 -2.76 -3.01 -25.30
N GLY A 26 -1.47 -2.68 -25.23
CA GLY A 26 -0.81 -2.27 -24.00
C GLY A 26 -1.47 -0.99 -23.53
N GLY A 27 -2.52 -1.13 -22.72
CA GLY A 27 -3.26 -0.01 -22.19
C GLY A 27 -2.35 0.86 -21.32
N ASN A 28 -1.88 1.98 -21.86
CA ASN A 28 -1.40 3.14 -21.10
C ASN A 28 -2.56 3.84 -20.36
N GLY A 29 -3.56 3.08 -19.92
CA GLY A 29 -4.64 3.57 -19.09
C GLY A 29 -4.10 3.79 -17.70
N ARG A 30 -3.57 4.97 -17.44
CA ARG A 30 -3.55 5.50 -16.06
C ARG A 30 -5.01 5.57 -15.63
N ALA A 31 -5.49 4.53 -14.95
CA ALA A 31 -6.79 4.55 -14.31
C ALA A 31 -6.83 5.83 -13.48
N GLN A 32 -7.76 6.75 -13.81
CA GLN A 32 -7.87 8.00 -13.07
C GLN A 32 -8.25 7.64 -11.64
N ILE A 33 -7.34 7.90 -10.70
CA ILE A 33 -7.60 7.73 -9.28
C ILE A 33 -8.59 8.82 -8.88
N VAL A 34 -9.82 8.41 -8.56
CA VAL A 34 -10.83 9.33 -8.03
C VAL A 34 -10.66 9.40 -6.52
N HIS A 35 -10.15 10.53 -6.06
CA HIS A 35 -9.95 10.77 -4.63
C HIS A 35 -11.26 11.12 -3.91
N THR A 36 -11.37 10.63 -2.68
CA THR A 36 -12.52 10.88 -1.80
C THR A 36 -12.07 11.44 -0.45
N CYS A 37 -13.02 11.97 0.31
CA CYS A 37 -12.82 12.27 1.72
C CYS A 37 -14.12 12.02 2.48
N SER A 38 -14.31 10.78 2.92
CA SER A 38 -15.43 10.33 3.72
C SER A 38 -15.12 10.40 5.22
N ALA A 39 -16.11 10.06 6.06
CA ALA A 39 -15.88 9.91 7.49
C ALA A 39 -14.85 8.80 7.81
N THR A 40 -14.82 7.71 7.04
CA THR A 40 -13.86 6.62 7.27
C THR A 40 -12.45 6.98 6.80
N ASP A 41 -12.32 7.86 5.80
CA ASP A 41 -11.04 8.44 5.39
C ASP A 41 -10.42 9.27 6.52
N ARG A 42 -11.22 10.16 7.14
CA ARG A 42 -10.78 10.97 8.30
C ARG A 42 -10.44 10.11 9.51
N GLN A 43 -11.30 9.14 9.82
CA GLN A 43 -11.04 8.19 10.90
C GLN A 43 -9.70 7.45 10.70
N PHE A 44 -9.39 7.03 9.46
CA PHE A 44 -8.10 6.43 9.15
C PHE A 44 -6.94 7.40 9.38
N ILE A 45 -7.04 8.64 8.91
CA ILE A 45 -6.00 9.67 9.07
C ILE A 45 -5.71 9.91 10.56
N ASP A 46 -6.74 10.12 11.37
CA ASP A 46 -6.62 10.37 12.81
C ASP A 46 -5.98 9.17 13.52
N ASN A 47 -6.42 7.94 13.18
CA ASN A 47 -5.83 6.72 13.72
C ASN A 47 -4.38 6.54 13.30
N ALA A 48 -4.04 6.81 12.03
CA ALA A 48 -2.67 6.71 11.55
C ALA A 48 -1.76 7.69 12.27
N GLN A 49 -2.20 8.93 12.46
CA GLN A 49 -1.42 9.96 13.15
C GLN A 49 -1.15 9.55 14.60
N LEU A 50 -2.20 9.17 15.34
CA LEU A 50 -2.08 8.76 16.73
C LEU A 50 -1.17 7.54 16.89
N ASN A 51 -1.36 6.52 16.05
CA ASN A 51 -0.61 5.27 16.14
C ASN A 51 0.87 5.45 15.75
N MET A 52 1.16 6.26 14.73
CA MET A 52 2.54 6.57 14.36
C MET A 52 3.25 7.39 15.44
N ALA A 53 2.58 8.38 16.03
CA ALA A 53 3.12 9.16 17.14
C ALA A 53 3.39 8.29 18.38
N ALA A 54 2.44 7.41 18.75
CA ALA A 54 2.60 6.49 19.86
C ALA A 54 3.77 5.52 19.63
N LEU A 55 3.89 4.96 18.43
CA LEU A 55 5.02 4.08 18.10
C LEU A 55 6.35 4.84 18.13
N SER A 56 6.42 6.06 17.59
CA SER A 56 7.64 6.88 17.60
C SER A 56 8.10 7.14 19.04
N SER A 57 7.20 7.63 19.90
CA SER A 57 7.51 7.89 21.31
C SER A 57 7.99 6.63 22.02
N MET A 58 7.26 5.53 21.87
CA MET A 58 7.60 4.25 22.51
C MET A 58 8.95 3.70 22.00
N SER A 59 9.27 3.93 20.72
CA SER A 59 10.55 3.52 20.13
C SER A 59 11.71 4.34 20.67
N GLU A 60 11.52 5.64 20.87
CA GLU A 60 12.52 6.51 21.51
C GLU A 60 12.76 6.12 22.96
N ASP A 61 11.71 5.87 23.74
CA ASP A 61 11.83 5.39 25.12
C ASP A 61 12.58 4.05 25.16
N TYR A 62 12.30 3.14 24.23
CA TYR A 62 13.00 1.86 24.12
C TYR A 62 14.49 2.03 23.82
N LEU A 63 14.84 2.90 22.87
CA LEU A 63 16.24 3.19 22.52
C LEU A 63 17.01 3.85 23.67
N ARG A 64 16.33 4.63 24.52
CA ARG A 64 16.91 5.22 25.73
C ARG A 64 17.00 4.24 26.91
N GLY A 65 16.32 3.09 26.82
CA GLY A 65 16.22 2.11 27.91
C GLY A 65 15.14 2.43 28.94
N ASP A 66 14.28 3.41 28.65
CA ASP A 66 13.18 3.85 29.51
C ASP A 66 11.91 3.00 29.32
N ALA A 67 11.82 2.25 28.21
CA ALA A 67 10.76 1.28 27.94
C ALA A 67 11.31 -0.12 27.70
N LYS A 68 10.49 -1.13 27.97
CA LYS A 68 10.81 -2.54 27.71
C LYS A 68 10.29 -2.99 26.36
N ALA A 69 10.88 -4.06 25.83
CA ALA A 69 10.52 -4.59 24.52
C ALA A 69 9.05 -5.04 24.44
N ASP A 70 8.47 -5.59 25.52
CA ASP A 70 7.07 -5.98 25.57
C ASP A 70 6.11 -4.78 25.46
N GLU A 71 6.49 -3.61 25.96
CA GLU A 71 5.73 -2.37 25.81
C GLU A 71 5.75 -1.86 24.37
N VAL A 72 6.90 -1.97 23.70
CA VAL A 72 7.02 -1.66 22.27
C VAL A 72 6.17 -2.62 21.43
N LEU A 73 6.24 -3.92 21.72
CA LEU A 73 5.48 -4.94 21.00
C LEU A 73 3.97 -4.73 21.19
N ARG A 74 3.52 -4.41 22.40
CA ARG A 74 2.12 -4.08 22.68
C ARG A 74 1.68 -2.85 21.90
N THR A 75 2.43 -1.75 21.97
CA THR A 75 2.15 -0.52 21.20
C THR A 75 2.08 -0.78 19.70
N THR A 76 3.01 -1.59 19.17
CA THR A 76 3.03 -1.96 17.75
C THR A 76 1.80 -2.78 17.36
N HIS A 77 1.36 -3.70 18.22
CA HIS A 77 0.18 -4.53 17.99
C HIS A 77 -1.12 -3.72 18.08
N ASP A 78 -1.22 -2.80 19.04
CA ASP A 78 -2.35 -1.89 19.20
C ASP A 78 -2.46 -0.97 17.98
N ALA A 79 -1.34 -0.42 17.51
CA ALA A 79 -1.27 0.37 16.29
C ALA A 79 -1.70 -0.41 15.04
N LEU A 80 -1.21 -1.65 14.89
CA LEU A 80 -1.61 -2.54 13.79
C LEU A 80 -3.12 -2.83 13.82
N THR A 81 -3.67 -3.11 15.01
CA THR A 81 -5.09 -3.38 15.19
C THR A 81 -5.93 -2.15 14.88
N GLY A 82 -5.53 -0.98 15.39
CA GLY A 82 -6.17 0.31 15.13
C GLY A 82 -6.24 0.60 13.64
N ILE A 83 -5.11 0.53 12.93
CA ILE A 83 -5.08 0.72 11.48
C ILE A 83 -5.95 -0.29 10.73
N ARG A 84 -5.86 -1.58 11.07
CA ARG A 84 -6.65 -2.64 10.39
C ARG A 84 -8.15 -2.50 10.62
N SER A 85 -8.57 -1.95 11.76
CA SER A 85 -9.97 -1.72 12.10
C SER A 85 -10.63 -0.60 11.27
N THR A 86 -9.83 0.20 10.56
CA THR A 86 -10.34 1.24 9.66
C THR A 86 -10.55 0.72 8.23
N GLY A 87 -11.44 1.39 7.51
CA GLY A 87 -11.77 1.12 6.11
C GLY A 87 -11.90 2.42 5.30
N PRO A 88 -10.80 3.11 4.97
CA PRO A 88 -10.84 4.29 4.14
C PRO A 88 -11.36 3.93 2.74
N SER A 89 -12.22 4.79 2.21
CA SER A 89 -12.78 4.70 0.86
C SER A 89 -11.84 5.25 -0.21
N ASP A 90 -10.96 6.17 0.15
CA ASP A 90 -9.98 6.73 -0.79
C ASP A 90 -8.95 5.66 -1.19
N PRO A 91 -8.67 5.47 -2.50
CA PRO A 91 -7.74 4.44 -2.96
C PRO A 91 -6.31 4.60 -2.40
N SER A 92 -5.83 5.83 -2.28
CA SER A 92 -4.48 6.10 -1.74
C SER A 92 -4.44 5.82 -0.24
N LEU A 93 -5.45 6.26 0.52
CA LEU A 93 -5.53 5.95 1.96
C LEU A 93 -5.68 4.45 2.22
N SER A 94 -6.45 3.72 1.40
CA SER A 94 -6.57 2.26 1.49
C SER A 94 -5.25 1.55 1.21
N LYS A 95 -4.49 2.03 0.21
CA LYS A 95 -3.14 1.54 -0.07
C LYS A 95 -2.18 1.83 1.09
N THR A 96 -2.20 3.05 1.62
CA THR A 96 -1.40 3.45 2.79
C THR A 96 -1.72 2.57 4.01
N ARG A 97 -3.00 2.28 4.28
CA ARG A 97 -3.41 1.38 5.36
C ARG A 97 -2.77 0.00 5.25
N ALA A 98 -2.72 -0.57 4.04
CA ALA A 98 -2.09 -1.85 3.79
C ALA A 98 -0.57 -1.80 4.01
N ILE A 99 0.09 -0.74 3.55
CA ILE A 99 1.53 -0.53 3.73
C ILE A 99 1.89 -0.37 5.20
N LEU A 100 1.18 0.49 5.94
CA LEU A 100 1.40 0.68 7.38
C LEU A 100 1.14 -0.62 8.16
N SER A 101 0.12 -1.39 7.79
CA SER A 101 -0.11 -2.70 8.39
C SER A 101 1.09 -3.65 8.23
N ALA A 102 1.72 -3.65 7.04
CA ALA A 102 2.93 -4.42 6.80
C ALA A 102 4.14 -3.86 7.57
N MET A 103 4.25 -2.53 7.66
CA MET A 103 5.30 -1.83 8.40
C MET A 103 5.30 -2.26 9.87
N PHE A 104 4.16 -2.23 10.55
CA PHE A 104 4.06 -2.66 11.96
C PHE A 104 4.44 -4.14 12.14
N VAL A 105 4.11 -5.01 11.18
CA VAL A 105 4.50 -6.42 11.23
C VAL A 105 6.02 -6.60 11.11
N GLU A 106 6.68 -5.85 10.22
CA GLU A 106 8.14 -5.90 10.12
C GLU A 106 8.80 -5.26 11.35
N TYR A 107 8.21 -4.21 11.93
CA TYR A 107 8.70 -3.59 13.15
C TYR A 107 8.61 -4.55 14.36
N ASP A 108 7.48 -5.25 14.55
CA ASP A 108 7.33 -6.29 15.57
C ASP A 108 8.41 -7.38 15.44
N LYS A 109 8.69 -7.84 14.21
CA LYS A 109 9.78 -8.81 13.95
C LYS A 109 11.15 -8.25 14.32
N ALA A 110 11.40 -6.96 14.08
CA ALA A 110 12.66 -6.32 14.44
C ALA A 110 12.87 -6.31 15.96
N ILE A 111 11.86 -5.90 16.72
CA ILE A 111 11.94 -5.89 18.19
C ILE A 111 12.12 -7.30 18.74
N ARG A 112 11.36 -8.29 18.23
CA ARG A 112 11.55 -9.69 18.64
C ARG A 112 12.93 -10.23 18.30
N ALA A 113 13.46 -9.90 17.12
CA ALA A 113 14.80 -10.32 16.73
C ALA A 113 15.86 -9.75 17.68
N HIS A 114 15.74 -8.47 18.04
CA HIS A 114 16.62 -7.80 19.00
C HIS A 114 16.57 -8.48 20.38
N THR A 115 15.37 -8.77 20.90
CA THR A 115 15.22 -9.46 22.21
C THR A 115 15.81 -10.87 22.24
N LYS A 116 15.92 -11.52 21.07
CA LYS A 116 16.51 -12.86 20.92
C LYS A 116 18.00 -12.82 20.59
N HIS A 117 18.63 -11.65 20.64
CA HIS A 117 20.02 -11.43 20.24
C HIS A 117 20.33 -11.91 18.80
N THR A 118 19.33 -11.82 17.93
CA THR A 118 19.46 -12.06 16.49
C THR A 118 19.42 -10.73 15.75
N ASP A 119 19.92 -10.69 14.51
CA ASP A 119 19.98 -9.45 13.71
C ASP A 119 18.58 -8.84 13.45
N PRO A 120 18.26 -7.67 14.05
CA PRO A 120 17.00 -6.97 13.80
C PRO A 120 17.05 -6.13 12.51
N GLY A 121 18.25 -5.87 11.97
CA GLY A 121 18.50 -4.87 10.94
C GLY A 121 17.69 -5.11 9.67
N ARG A 122 17.57 -6.36 9.22
CA ARG A 122 16.77 -6.70 8.03
C ARG A 122 15.29 -6.33 8.15
N TYR A 123 14.72 -6.50 9.34
CA TYR A 123 13.30 -6.24 9.59
C TYR A 123 13.07 -4.74 9.79
N MET A 124 13.99 -4.09 10.50
CA MET A 124 13.97 -2.66 10.69
C MET A 124 14.09 -1.92 9.35
N TYR A 125 15.01 -2.34 8.48
CA TYR A 125 15.16 -1.79 7.13
C TYR A 125 13.87 -1.88 6.31
N ARG A 126 13.17 -3.02 6.38
CA ARG A 126 11.88 -3.20 5.69
C ARG A 126 10.79 -2.33 6.28
N ALA A 127 10.71 -2.21 7.61
CA ALA A 127 9.76 -1.32 8.27
C ALA A 127 9.97 0.14 7.80
N TYR A 128 11.21 0.65 7.84
CA TYR A 128 11.50 1.99 7.33
C TYR A 128 11.19 2.15 5.84
N GLY A 129 11.54 1.16 5.01
CA GLY A 129 11.19 1.18 3.58
C GLY A 129 9.68 1.25 3.33
N LEU A 130 8.88 0.52 4.13
CA LEU A 130 7.42 0.57 4.06
C LEU A 130 6.88 1.91 4.54
N ALA A 131 7.43 2.49 5.61
CA ALA A 131 7.05 3.81 6.09
C ALA A 131 7.28 4.89 5.02
N ASN A 132 8.44 4.88 4.36
CA ASN A 132 8.76 5.80 3.27
C ASN A 132 7.84 5.58 2.07
N PHE A 133 7.52 4.33 1.72
CA PHE A 133 6.59 4.06 0.63
C PHE A 133 5.15 4.53 0.94
N ALA A 134 4.71 4.43 2.20
CA ALA A 134 3.46 5.02 2.65
C ALA A 134 3.48 6.55 2.52
N HIS A 135 4.57 7.19 2.94
CA HIS A 135 4.78 8.63 2.79
C HIS A 135 4.72 9.05 1.31
N ASP A 136 5.39 8.35 0.40
CA ASP A 136 5.35 8.67 -1.04
C ASP A 136 3.94 8.58 -1.64
N VAL A 137 3.17 7.55 -1.26
CA VAL A 137 1.77 7.39 -1.69
C VAL A 137 0.92 8.55 -1.21
N LEU A 138 1.10 8.96 0.05
CA LEU A 138 0.40 10.09 0.65
C LEU A 138 0.81 11.42 0.00
N ALA A 139 2.11 11.66 -0.20
CA ALA A 139 2.63 12.87 -0.81
C ALA A 139 2.06 13.08 -2.23
N GLN A 140 1.98 12.01 -3.02
CA GLN A 140 1.37 12.05 -4.35
C GLN A 140 -0.14 12.38 -4.32
N ALA A 141 -0.83 11.99 -3.26
CA ALA A 141 -2.27 12.20 -3.09
C ALA A 141 -2.64 13.48 -2.32
N GLN A 142 -1.67 14.20 -1.75
CA GLN A 142 -1.89 15.32 -0.84
C GLN A 142 -2.79 16.42 -1.44
N GLY A 143 -2.46 16.88 -2.65
CA GLY A 143 -3.23 17.92 -3.33
C GLY A 143 -4.70 17.52 -3.54
N PRO A 144 -4.97 16.40 -4.24
CA PRO A 144 -6.33 15.91 -4.44
C PRO A 144 -7.11 15.62 -3.15
N LEU A 145 -6.49 15.02 -2.13
CA LEU A 145 -7.13 14.75 -0.83
C LEU A 145 -7.49 16.06 -0.10
N LYS A 146 -6.58 17.03 -0.10
CA LYS A 146 -6.82 18.35 0.49
C LYS A 146 -7.98 19.09 -0.19
N GLN A 147 -8.08 19.03 -1.52
CA GLN A 147 -9.21 19.58 -2.27
C GLN A 147 -10.55 18.93 -1.90
N ARG A 148 -10.54 17.68 -1.45
CA ARG A 148 -11.72 16.95 -0.95
C ARG A 148 -12.00 17.20 0.53
N GLY A 149 -11.14 17.93 1.25
CA GLY A 149 -11.30 18.25 2.66
C GLY A 149 -10.68 17.23 3.63
N CYS A 150 -9.74 16.42 3.16
CA CYS A 150 -8.91 15.55 4.00
C CYS A 150 -7.48 16.12 4.00
N ASP A 151 -7.08 16.73 5.13
CA ASP A 151 -5.71 17.18 5.31
C ASP A 151 -4.86 16.04 5.88
N ILE A 152 -3.90 15.58 5.08
CA ILE A 152 -2.96 14.52 5.44
C ILE A 152 -1.58 15.05 5.81
N THR A 153 -1.40 16.37 5.89
CA THR A 153 -0.12 17.00 6.24
C THR A 153 0.49 16.45 7.54
N PRO A 154 -0.27 16.12 8.60
CA PRO A 154 0.29 15.51 9.81
C PRO A 154 0.89 14.10 9.63
N LEU A 155 0.66 13.44 8.48
CA LEU A 155 1.18 12.12 8.15
C LEU A 155 2.39 12.18 7.20
N LEU A 156 2.83 13.37 6.83
CA LEU A 156 3.98 13.63 5.95
C LEU A 156 5.16 14.11 6.78
#